data_AF-A0A8S3HY07-F1
#
_entry.id   AF-A0A8S3HY07-F1
#
_cell.length_a   1.000
_cell.length_b   1.000
_cell.length_c   1.000
_cell.angle_alpha   90.00
_cell.angle_beta   90.00
_cell.angle_gamma   90.00
#
_symmetry.space_group_name_H-M   'P 1'
#
loop_
_entity.id
_entity.type
_entity.pdbx_description
1 polymer ?
#
loop_
_entity_poly.entity_id
_entity_poly.type
_entity_poly.pdbx_seq_one_letter_code
_entity_poly.pdbx_strand_id
1 'polypeptide(L)'
;MASDKVGCWFVTQLWKNARTIDQKLQMAKSMSKDFQNLRSQTYARFITYEMNLTAYCSRPDQWKRSVEIVLKKHALLDDLDADDNKQKKKKKT
;
A
#
# COMPACT_ATOMS: atom_id res chain seq x y z
N MET A 1 2.26 -16.90 -2.40
CA MET A 1 3.36 -15.93 -2.15
C MET A 1 3.19 -15.19 -0.84
N ALA A 2 2.05 -14.54 -0.53
CA ALA A 2 1.91 -13.82 0.75
C ALA A 2 1.96 -14.71 2.03
N SER A 3 1.90 -16.03 1.85
CA SER A 3 1.77 -17.07 2.87
C SER A 3 3.05 -17.41 3.64
N ASP A 4 4.20 -17.22 3.01
CA ASP A 4 5.52 -17.46 3.60
C ASP A 4 6.20 -16.12 3.96
N LYS A 5 7.23 -16.18 4.82
CA LYS A 5 7.89 -14.99 5.36
C LYS A 5 8.44 -14.06 4.28
N VAL A 6 9.09 -14.64 3.25
CA VAL A 6 9.79 -13.87 2.21
C VAL A 6 8.79 -13.26 1.26
N GLY A 7 7.81 -14.04 0.79
CA GLY A 7 6.77 -13.56 -0.09
C GLY A 7 5.83 -12.55 0.60
N CYS A 8 5.55 -12.69 1.90
CA CYS A 8 4.86 -11.65 2.67
C CYS A 8 5.64 -10.34 2.68
N TRP A 9 6.96 -10.39 2.89
CA TRP A 9 7.80 -9.19 2.84
C TRP A 9 7.78 -8.55 1.45
N PHE A 10 7.93 -9.34 0.37
CA PHE A 10 7.84 -8.82 -1.00
C PHE A 10 6.49 -8.16 -1.29
N VAL A 11 5.38 -8.81 -0.96
CA VAL A 11 4.04 -8.23 -1.16
C VAL A 11 3.86 -6.96 -0.34
N THR A 12 4.44 -6.90 0.87
CA THR A 12 4.44 -5.68 1.69
C THR A 12 5.22 -4.55 1.02
N GLN A 13 6.39 -4.83 0.44
CA GLN A 13 7.17 -3.81 -0.27
C GLN A 13 6.46 -3.35 -1.55
N LEU A 14 5.87 -4.27 -2.30
CA LEU A 14 5.04 -3.92 -3.47
C LEU A 14 3.86 -3.04 -3.07
N TRP A 15 3.19 -3.37 -1.98
CA TRP A 15 2.10 -2.56 -1.46
C TRP A 15 2.60 -1.18 -1.11
N LYS A 16 3.67 -1.03 -0.32
CA LYS A 16 4.20 0.27 0.09
C LYS A 16 4.65 1.13 -1.09
N ASN A 17 5.25 0.53 -2.11
CA ASN A 17 5.75 1.25 -3.28
C ASN A 17 4.70 1.54 -4.36
N ALA A 18 3.49 0.97 -4.25
CA ALA A 18 2.41 1.26 -5.19
C ALA A 18 1.95 2.71 -5.04
N ARG A 19 2.11 3.51 -6.11
CA ARG A 19 1.83 4.96 -6.12
C ARG A 19 0.45 5.31 -6.66
N THR A 20 -0.18 4.40 -7.38
CA THR A 20 -1.50 4.64 -7.96
C THR A 20 -2.58 3.79 -7.31
N ILE A 21 -3.81 4.30 -7.34
CA ILE A 21 -4.96 3.56 -6.83
C ILE A 21 -5.19 2.27 -7.63
N ASP A 22 -4.90 2.26 -8.93
CA ASP A 22 -5.06 1.10 -9.79
C ASP A 22 -4.11 -0.05 -9.41
N GLN A 23 -2.85 0.26 -9.08
CA GLN A 23 -1.90 -0.75 -8.59
C GLN A 23 -2.39 -1.36 -7.27
N LYS A 24 -2.82 -0.51 -6.33
CA LYS A 24 -3.38 -0.95 -5.04
C LYS A 24 -4.64 -1.80 -5.24
N LEU A 25 -5.53 -1.42 -6.16
CA LEU A 25 -6.74 -2.15 -6.51
C LEU A 25 -6.43 -3.52 -7.13
N GLN A 26 -5.48 -3.59 -8.06
CA GLN A 26 -5.06 -4.86 -8.66
C GLN A 26 -4.51 -5.83 -7.60
N MET A 27 -3.68 -5.33 -6.69
CA MET A 27 -3.16 -6.14 -5.58
C MET A 27 -4.28 -6.61 -4.65
N ALA A 28 -5.18 -5.72 -4.25
CA ALA A 28 -6.31 -6.06 -3.39
C ALA A 28 -7.24 -7.09 -4.05
N LYS A 29 -7.54 -6.92 -5.34
CA LYS A 29 -8.34 -7.87 -6.13
C LYS A 29 -7.68 -9.24 -6.25
N SER A 30 -6.35 -9.28 -6.39
CA SER A 30 -5.60 -10.53 -6.45
C SER A 30 -5.67 -11.27 -5.10
N MET A 31 -5.42 -10.55 -4.01
CA MET A 31 -5.40 -11.12 -2.66
C MET A 31 -6.79 -11.43 -2.10
N SER A 32 -7.84 -10.75 -2.55
CA SER A 32 -9.20 -11.00 -2.08
C SER A 32 -9.72 -12.37 -2.46
N LYS A 33 -9.23 -12.95 -3.56
CA LYS A 33 -9.60 -14.30 -4.03
C LYS A 33 -9.32 -15.37 -2.98
N ASP A 34 -8.20 -15.24 -2.28
CA ASP A 34 -7.73 -16.20 -1.29
C ASP A 34 -7.87 -15.68 0.15
N PHE A 35 -8.63 -14.60 0.37
CA PHE A 35 -8.66 -13.88 1.64
C PHE A 35 -8.98 -14.78 2.86
N GLN A 36 -9.90 -15.72 2.69
CA GLN A 36 -10.30 -16.67 3.74
C GLN A 36 -9.15 -17.57 4.20
N ASN A 37 -8.25 -17.93 3.28
CA ASN A 37 -7.06 -18.73 3.57
C ASN A 37 -5.90 -17.85 4.07
N LEU A 38 -5.77 -16.63 3.54
CA LEU A 38 -4.70 -15.71 3.94
C LEU A 38 -4.87 -15.21 5.37
N ARG A 39 -6.09 -15.01 5.86
CA ARG A 39 -6.34 -14.52 7.24
C ARG A 39 -5.96 -15.53 8.33
N SER A 40 -5.88 -16.82 8.01
CA SER A 40 -5.48 -17.88 8.96
C SER A 40 -3.97 -18.13 8.95
N GLN A 41 -3.23 -17.58 8.00
CA GLN A 41 -1.79 -17.76 7.86
C GLN A 41 -1.03 -16.65 8.59
N THR A 42 -0.05 -17.03 9.42
CA THR A 42 0.67 -16.12 10.33
C THR A 42 1.27 -14.90 9.60
N TYR A 43 1.93 -15.11 8.47
CA TYR A 43 2.58 -14.02 7.72
C TYR A 43 1.56 -13.21 6.91
N ALA A 44 0.65 -13.88 6.19
CA ALA A 44 -0.33 -13.21 5.35
C ALA A 44 -1.33 -12.35 6.16
N ARG A 45 -1.57 -12.68 7.42
CA ARG A 45 -2.41 -11.89 8.33
C ARG A 45 -1.92 -10.44 8.48
N PHE A 46 -0.60 -10.23 8.52
CA PHE A 46 -0.03 -8.89 8.62
C PHE A 46 -0.37 -8.05 7.37
N ILE A 47 -0.05 -8.56 6.18
CA ILE A 47 -0.26 -7.80 4.95
C ILE A 47 -1.76 -7.63 4.63
N THR A 48 -2.60 -8.60 4.99
CA THR A 48 -4.06 -8.46 4.83
C THR A 48 -4.66 -7.39 5.74
N TYR A 49 -4.08 -7.18 6.93
CA TYR A 49 -4.40 -6.07 7.81
C TYR A 49 -3.91 -4.73 7.25
N GLU A 50 -2.66 -4.65 6.79
CA GLU A 50 -2.07 -3.45 6.17
C GLU A 50 -2.86 -2.99 4.93
N MET A 51 -3.33 -3.94 4.12
CA MET A 51 -4.18 -3.66 2.96
C MET A 51 -5.63 -3.38 3.34
N ASN A 52 -6.01 -3.60 4.61
CA ASN A 52 -7.39 -3.58 5.08
C ASN A 52 -8.34 -4.38 4.17
N LEU A 53 -7.94 -5.62 3.84
CA LEU A 53 -8.66 -6.47 2.89
C LEU A 53 -10.10 -6.80 3.36
N THR A 54 -10.34 -6.81 4.67
CA THR A 54 -11.69 -6.93 5.23
C THR A 54 -12.61 -5.80 4.75
N ALA A 55 -12.12 -4.56 4.77
CA ALA A 55 -12.88 -3.41 4.29
C ALA A 55 -12.99 -3.42 2.76
N TYR A 56 -11.97 -3.86 2.03
CA TYR A 56 -12.06 -4.04 0.58
C TYR A 56 -13.19 -5.01 0.20
N CYS A 57 -13.26 -6.17 0.87
CA CYS A 57 -14.27 -7.19 0.58
C CYS A 57 -15.70 -6.81 1.02
N SER A 58 -15.85 -5.99 2.05
CA SER A 58 -17.18 -5.62 2.59
C SER A 58 -17.69 -4.27 2.10
N ARG A 59 -16.80 -3.29 1.90
CA ARG A 59 -17.09 -1.88 1.62
C ARG A 59 -16.06 -1.31 0.64
N PRO A 60 -16.04 -1.80 -0.61
CA PRO A 60 -14.99 -1.48 -1.58
C PRO A 60 -14.87 0.02 -1.89
N ASP A 61 -15.99 0.75 -1.97
CA ASP A 61 -15.98 2.18 -2.26
C ASP A 61 -15.39 3.01 -1.12
N GLN A 62 -15.75 2.68 0.13
CA GLN A 62 -15.17 3.35 1.30
C GLN A 62 -13.68 3.05 1.41
N TRP A 63 -13.30 1.78 1.20
CA TRP A 63 -11.91 1.35 1.16
C TRP A 63 -11.11 2.13 0.11
N LYS A 64 -11.65 2.25 -1.12
CA LYS A 64 -11.01 2.98 -2.22
C LYS A 64 -10.75 4.43 -1.84
N ARG A 65 -11.76 5.13 -1.28
CA ARG A 65 -11.61 6.51 -0.81
C ARG A 65 -10.54 6.63 0.27
N SER A 66 -10.48 5.71 1.22
CA SER A 66 -9.45 5.70 2.27
C SER A 66 -8.04 5.55 1.68
N VAL A 67 -7.86 4.64 0.71
CA VAL A 67 -6.56 4.45 0.04
C VAL A 67 -6.17 5.69 -0.78
N GLU A 68 -7.12 6.31 -1.49
CA GLU A 68 -6.87 7.54 -2.24
C GLU A 68 -6.42 8.69 -1.34
N ILE A 69 -7.00 8.82 -0.14
CA ILE A 69 -6.56 9.82 0.85
C ILE A 69 -5.12 9.56 1.28
N VAL A 70 -4.76 8.31 1.56
CA VAL A 70 -3.39 7.92 1.93
C VAL A 70 -2.41 8.24 0.80
N LEU A 71 -2.74 7.90 -0.44
CA LEU A 71 -1.91 8.19 -1.61
C LEU A 71 -1.72 9.71 -1.82
N LYS A 72 -2.79 10.50 -1.67
CA LYS A 72 -2.70 11.97 -1.72
C LYS A 72 -1.79 12.52 -0.63
N LYS A 73 -1.89 11.99 0.58
CA LYS A 73 -1.05 12.42 1.71
C LYS A 73 0.43 12.11 1.47
N HIS A 74 0.74 10.95 0.89
CA HIS A 74 2.11 10.61 0.49
C HIS A 74 2.63 11.52 -0.61
N ALA A 75 1.84 11.79 -1.65
CA ALA A 75 2.24 12.70 -2.73
C ALA A 75 2.59 14.11 -2.20
N LEU A 76 1.78 14.64 -1.27
CA LEU A 76 2.04 15.94 -0.65
C LEU A 76 3.35 15.97 0.17
N LEU A 77 3.72 14.86 0.81
CA LEU A 77 4.96 14.75 1.59
C LEU A 77 6.18 14.63 0.65
N ASP A 78 6.06 13.87 -0.43
CA ASP A 78 7.11 13.74 -1.46
C ASP A 78 7.43 15.10 -2.11
N ASP A 79 6.41 15.94 -2.32
CA ASP A 79 6.59 17.31 -2.84
C ASP A 79 7.35 18.23 -1.87
N LEU A 80 7.11 18.09 -0.56
CA LEU A 80 7.84 18.85 0.47
C LEU A 80 9.33 18.45 0.52
N ASP A 81 9.63 17.14 0.45
CA ASP A 81 11.01 16.65 0.44
C ASP A 81 11.77 17.04 -0.85
N ALA A 82 11.05 17.17 -1.98
CA ALA A 82 11.63 17.62 -3.25
C ALA A 82 12.01 19.11 -3.24
N ASP A 83 11.24 19.97 -2.57
CA ASP A 83 11.53 21.41 -2.48
C ASP A 83 12.69 21.72 -1.53
N ASP A 84 12.83 20.97 -0.43
CA ASP A 84 13.94 21.12 0.51
C ASP A 84 15.29 20.75 -0.14
N ASN A 85 15.28 19.76 -1.04
CA ASN A 85 16.44 19.38 -1.84
C ASN A 85 16.80 20.42 -2.94
N LYS A 86 15.82 21.14 -3.50
CA LYS A 86 16.08 22.25 -4.44
C LYS A 86 16.72 23.44 -3.74
N GLN A 87 16.32 23.76 -2.51
CA GLN A 87 16.96 24.85 -1.74
C GLN A 87 18.39 24.51 -1.33
N LYS A 88 18.70 23.26 -0.95
CA LYS A 88 20.08 22.84 -0.64
C LYS A 88 21.03 22.93 -1.83
N LYS A 89 20.57 22.67 -3.06
CA LYS A 89 21.39 22.88 -4.28
C LYS A 89 21.69 24.35 -4.57
N LYS A 90 20.76 25.27 -4.26
CA LYS A 90 20.98 26.72 -4.46
C LYS A 90 21.95 27.35 -3.45
N LYS A 91 22.06 26.81 -2.22
CA LYS A 91 23.00 27.30 -1.20
C LYS A 91 24.45 26.84 -1.39
N LYS A 92 24.74 25.93 -2.33
CA LYS A 92 26.09 25.44 -2.65
C LYS A 92 26.74 26.14 -3.86
N THR A 93 26.13 27.20 -4.37
CA THR A 93 26.69 28.04 -5.44
C THR A 93 27.19 29.35 -4.84
#